data_AF-A0A7Z9Y1G9-F1
#
_entry.id   AF-A0A7Z9Y1G9-F1
#
_cell.length_a   1.000
_cell.length_b   1.000
_cell.length_c   1.000
_cell.angle_alpha   90.00
_cell.angle_beta   90.00
_cell.angle_gamma   90.00
#
_symmetry.space_group_name_H-M   'P 1'
#
loop_
_entity.id
_entity.type
_entity.pdbx_description
1 polymer ?
#
loop_
_entity_poly.entity_id
_entity_poly.type
_entity_poly.pdbx_seq_one_letter_code
_entity_poly.pdbx_strand_id
1 'polypeptide(L)'
;MKPLRNRLTWQRRLRRSFWVIGDRLSVIGYRLSVIGDRLSSPVVGCHLPLTDYRLPLTDYRLPFTDYRLPFTGMWAIVPVKELANSKSRLAAVLSAEERAALTRRLLRRTLGVLGQAPGVAGIFVVSRDTAVTQIAAACGAIPLAEKAGAGLNGAIRLGLQKAAVLGASQALILPSDLPFLRVEDVAVMGDISSPAILIASDRSGTGTNALRLPLPTEFWVQYGRNSYPKHLAEARRLNSPIHTITSPTLQFDLDTPQDWREFVTQEVQLL
;
A
#
# COMPACT_ATOMS: atom_id res chain seq x y z
N MET A 1 53.37 47.96 21.90
CA MET A 1 53.33 48.89 20.76
C MET A 1 53.52 48.12 19.46
N LYS A 2 52.57 48.28 18.53
CA LYS A 2 52.59 47.95 17.09
C LYS A 2 53.62 48.85 16.35
N PRO A 3 53.86 48.72 15.00
CA PRO A 3 53.32 47.74 14.04
C PRO A 3 54.35 47.09 13.07
N LEU A 4 53.94 45.98 12.47
CA LEU A 4 54.63 45.12 11.47
C LEU A 4 53.98 45.35 10.08
N ARG A 5 54.74 45.67 9.01
CA ARG A 5 55.49 44.85 8.02
C ARG A 5 54.81 44.72 6.63
N ASN A 6 55.56 45.18 5.63
CA ASN A 6 55.69 44.76 4.23
C ASN A 6 55.14 43.37 3.85
N ARG A 7 54.63 43.25 2.61
CA ARG A 7 55.03 42.15 1.70
C ARG A 7 54.77 42.41 0.22
N LEU A 8 55.81 42.14 -0.55
CA LEU A 8 55.88 42.01 -2.01
C LEU A 8 55.14 40.76 -2.52
N THR A 9 54.77 40.87 -3.79
CA THR A 9 54.25 39.86 -4.73
C THR A 9 55.23 38.70 -4.96
N TRP A 10 54.71 37.50 -5.25
CA TRP A 10 55.19 36.53 -6.26
C TRP A 10 54.31 35.26 -6.28
N GLN A 11 54.16 34.67 -7.47
CA GLN A 11 53.38 33.47 -7.82
C GLN A 11 53.93 32.16 -7.24
N ARG A 12 53.06 31.18 -6.92
CA ARG A 12 53.21 29.76 -7.33
C ARG A 12 52.01 28.89 -6.94
N ARG A 13 51.69 27.95 -7.86
CA ARG A 13 50.82 26.77 -7.73
C ARG A 13 50.93 26.08 -6.36
N LEU A 14 49.80 25.60 -5.83
CA LEU A 14 49.72 24.34 -5.08
C LEU A 14 48.32 23.73 -5.23
N ARG A 15 48.28 22.48 -5.71
CA ARG A 15 47.17 21.54 -5.55
C ARG A 15 46.97 21.26 -4.07
N ARG A 16 45.72 21.17 -3.59
CA ARG A 16 45.37 20.32 -2.44
C ARG A 16 43.86 20.06 -2.38
N SER A 17 43.54 18.77 -2.37
CA SER A 17 42.25 18.17 -2.13
C SER A 17 41.79 18.39 -0.69
N PHE A 18 40.48 18.52 -0.46
CA PHE A 18 39.84 18.38 0.85
C PHE A 18 38.55 17.56 0.71
N TRP A 19 38.31 16.64 1.65
CA TRP A 19 37.11 15.81 1.78
C TRP A 19 36.18 16.33 2.90
N VAL A 20 34.87 16.37 2.59
CA VAL A 20 33.60 16.12 3.36
C VAL A 20 33.57 16.48 4.87
N ILE A 21 32.58 17.21 5.42
CA ILE A 21 31.21 16.78 5.83
C ILE A 21 30.32 18.02 6.05
N GLY A 22 29.05 17.95 5.62
CA GLY A 22 27.99 18.90 6.01
C GLY A 22 26.79 18.90 5.07
N ASP A 23 25.69 18.30 5.52
CA ASP A 23 24.46 18.01 4.76
C ASP A 23 23.81 19.20 4.07
N ARG A 24 23.44 19.02 2.80
CA ARG A 24 22.21 19.58 2.21
C ARG A 24 21.85 18.82 0.94
N LEU A 25 20.81 17.99 1.05
CA LEU A 25 20.06 17.47 -0.09
C LEU A 25 19.52 18.67 -0.88
N SER A 26 20.02 18.85 -2.10
CA SER A 26 19.44 19.72 -3.11
C SER A 26 19.46 18.95 -4.41
N VAL A 27 18.42 18.16 -4.62
CA VAL A 27 18.13 17.60 -5.95
C VAL A 27 17.63 18.77 -6.80
N ILE A 28 18.37 19.14 -7.83
CA ILE A 28 17.92 19.37 -9.22
C ILE A 28 19.20 19.45 -10.05
N GLY A 29 19.53 18.34 -10.70
CA GLY A 29 20.62 18.24 -11.65
C GLY A 29 20.13 17.55 -12.90
N TYR A 30 19.92 18.32 -13.96
CA TYR A 30 20.21 17.85 -15.30
C TYR A 30 21.18 18.86 -15.90
N ARG A 31 22.42 18.43 -16.12
CA ARG A 31 23.42 19.21 -16.86
C ARG A 31 23.29 18.80 -18.32
N LEU A 32 22.44 19.48 -19.09
CA LEU A 32 22.44 19.33 -20.54
C LEU A 32 23.79 19.85 -21.06
N SER A 33 24.65 18.95 -21.51
CA SER A 33 25.86 19.34 -22.23
C SER A 33 25.50 19.46 -23.69
N VAL A 34 25.21 20.69 -24.14
CA VAL A 34 25.13 20.99 -25.57
C VAL A 34 26.57 21.06 -26.08
N ILE A 35 26.97 20.05 -26.86
CA ILE A 35 28.19 20.12 -27.68
C ILE A 35 27.75 20.73 -29.01
N GLY A 36 28.05 22.00 -29.23
CA GLY A 36 27.72 22.67 -30.50
C GLY A 36 27.83 24.18 -30.44
N ASP A 37 28.97 24.65 -30.93
CA ASP A 37 29.32 25.96 -31.48
C ASP A 37 29.24 27.27 -30.66
N ARG A 38 30.32 28.04 -30.85
CA ARG A 38 30.72 29.28 -30.17
C ARG A 38 29.59 30.31 -30.07
N LEU A 39 29.30 30.76 -28.85
CA LEU A 39 28.70 32.08 -28.64
C LEU A 39 29.80 33.11 -28.43
N SER A 40 29.86 34.06 -29.36
CA SER A 40 30.67 35.28 -29.23
C SER A 40 29.79 36.36 -28.61
N SER A 41 30.27 36.98 -27.51
CA SER A 41 29.71 38.17 -26.82
C SER A 41 28.61 37.92 -25.76
N PRO A 42 28.53 38.75 -24.69
CA PRO A 42 27.70 38.47 -23.51
C PRO A 42 26.30 39.03 -23.68
N VAL A 43 25.26 38.25 -23.34
CA VAL A 43 23.88 38.76 -23.30
C VAL A 43 23.32 38.62 -21.89
N VAL A 44 23.04 39.79 -21.33
CA VAL A 44 22.30 40.06 -20.10
C VAL A 44 20.82 39.73 -20.31
N GLY A 45 20.20 39.07 -19.33
CA GLY A 45 18.75 39.04 -19.07
C GLY A 45 17.83 38.79 -20.26
N CYS A 46 17.37 37.55 -20.45
CA CYS A 46 16.22 37.25 -21.29
C CYS A 46 15.19 36.41 -20.52
N HIS A 47 14.01 37.00 -20.27
CA HIS A 47 12.78 36.27 -19.95
C HIS A 47 12.31 35.54 -21.21
N LEU A 48 12.20 34.21 -21.16
CA LEU A 48 11.61 33.42 -22.24
C LEU A 48 10.12 33.15 -21.92
N PRO A 49 9.18 33.55 -22.79
CA PRO A 49 7.80 33.08 -22.72
C PRO A 49 7.74 31.65 -23.26
N LEU A 50 7.16 30.72 -22.50
CA LEU A 50 6.89 29.37 -23.00
C LEU A 50 5.77 29.46 -24.04
N THR A 51 6.12 29.41 -25.32
CA THR A 51 5.16 29.16 -26.40
C THR A 51 5.66 28.00 -27.25
N ASP A 52 4.86 26.93 -27.26
CA ASP A 52 4.85 25.77 -28.16
C ASP A 52 6.14 25.39 -28.89
N TYR A 53 6.95 24.55 -28.23
CA TYR A 53 7.92 23.70 -28.92
C TYR A 53 7.33 22.31 -29.15
N ARG A 54 7.00 21.97 -30.41
CA ARG A 54 6.86 20.58 -30.85
C ARG A 54 8.26 20.04 -31.15
N LEU A 55 8.77 19.18 -30.28
CA LEU A 55 10.00 18.43 -30.53
C LEU A 55 9.73 17.31 -31.55
N PRO A 56 10.48 17.22 -32.66
CA PRO A 56 10.46 16.03 -33.52
C PRO A 56 11.38 14.99 -32.88
N LEU A 57 10.84 14.18 -31.96
CA LEU A 57 11.60 13.07 -31.37
C LEU A 57 11.58 11.89 -32.34
N THR A 58 12.59 11.81 -33.21
CA THR A 58 12.93 10.57 -33.93
C THR A 58 14.10 9.92 -33.18
N ASP A 59 13.85 8.73 -32.63
CA ASP A 59 14.84 7.79 -32.07
C ASP A 59 15.62 8.14 -30.80
N TYR A 60 14.92 8.52 -29.73
CA TYR A 60 15.46 8.37 -28.37
C TYR A 60 15.24 6.93 -27.86
N ARG A 61 16.27 6.08 -27.92
CA ARG A 61 16.31 4.82 -27.17
C ARG A 61 16.89 5.07 -25.78
N LEU A 62 16.01 5.12 -24.78
CA LEU A 62 16.41 5.10 -23.38
C LEU A 62 17.07 3.73 -23.06
N PRO A 63 18.25 3.68 -22.44
CA PRO A 63 18.73 2.44 -21.85
C PRO A 63 17.75 2.03 -20.75
N PHE A 64 17.22 0.81 -20.83
CA PHE A 64 16.29 0.23 -19.86
C PHE A 64 16.97 0.09 -18.49
N THR A 65 17.07 1.20 -17.79
CA THR A 65 17.17 1.23 -16.33
C THR A 65 15.74 1.46 -15.88
N ASP A 66 15.14 0.45 -15.26
CA ASP A 66 13.80 0.51 -14.66
C ASP A 66 13.71 1.71 -13.72
N TYR A 67 13.33 2.88 -14.23
CA TYR A 67 12.70 3.90 -13.42
C TYR A 67 11.33 3.34 -13.04
N ARG A 68 11.30 2.45 -12.04
CA ARG A 68 10.07 2.20 -11.28
C ARG A 68 9.71 3.54 -10.67
N LEU A 69 8.78 4.24 -11.31
CA LEU A 69 8.00 5.28 -10.64
C LEU A 69 7.59 4.69 -9.29
N PRO A 70 7.67 5.46 -8.18
CA PRO A 70 7.20 4.95 -6.89
C PRO A 70 5.84 4.31 -7.11
N PHE A 71 5.65 3.09 -6.60
CA PHE A 71 4.43 2.32 -6.76
C PHE A 71 3.29 3.05 -6.01
N THR A 72 2.74 4.11 -6.60
CA THR A 72 1.71 4.99 -6.01
C THR A 72 0.32 4.37 -6.09
N GLY A 73 0.22 3.06 -5.85
CA GLY A 73 -1.04 2.32 -5.89
C GLY A 73 -1.45 1.80 -4.53
N MET A 74 -2.68 1.29 -4.47
CA MET A 74 -3.25 0.71 -3.26
C MET A 74 -2.70 -0.70 -3.07
N TRP A 75 -2.20 -1.00 -1.87
CA TRP A 75 -1.75 -2.34 -1.50
C TRP A 75 -2.78 -3.02 -0.61
N ALA A 76 -3.22 -4.22 -1.00
CA ALA A 76 -4.12 -5.01 -0.18
C ALA A 76 -3.33 -5.79 0.89
N ILE A 77 -3.86 -5.84 2.11
CA ILE A 77 -3.32 -6.56 3.25
C ILE A 77 -4.40 -7.53 3.70
N VAL A 78 -4.14 -8.82 3.50
CA VAL A 78 -5.05 -9.91 3.82
C VAL A 78 -4.49 -10.69 5.02
N PRO A 79 -4.93 -10.38 6.25
CA PRO A 79 -4.53 -11.13 7.42
C PRO A 79 -5.27 -12.47 7.48
N VAL A 80 -4.54 -13.56 7.67
CA VAL A 80 -5.11 -14.91 7.71
C VAL A 80 -4.53 -15.67 8.89
N LYS A 81 -5.43 -16.13 9.79
CA LYS A 81 -5.05 -17.01 10.91
C LYS A 81 -4.73 -18.42 10.42
N GLU A 82 -4.06 -19.20 11.27
CA GLU A 82 -3.78 -20.61 11.03
C GLU A 82 -5.06 -21.38 10.68
N LEU A 83 -4.97 -22.21 9.63
CA LEU A 83 -6.13 -22.92 9.07
C LEU A 83 -6.80 -23.81 10.11
N ALA A 84 -6.01 -24.48 10.95
CA ALA A 84 -6.50 -25.37 12.01
C ALA A 84 -7.35 -24.64 13.07
N ASN A 85 -7.03 -23.37 13.33
CA ASN A 85 -7.65 -22.53 14.36
C ASN A 85 -8.63 -21.50 13.76
N SER A 86 -8.79 -21.48 12.44
CA SER A 86 -9.68 -20.57 11.73
C SER A 86 -11.14 -20.98 11.91
N LYS A 87 -12.03 -19.97 11.91
CA LYS A 87 -13.49 -20.13 12.01
C LYS A 87 -13.92 -21.08 13.14
N SER A 88 -13.29 -21.00 14.31
CA SER A 88 -13.58 -21.88 15.45
C SER A 88 -15.06 -21.87 15.87
N ARG A 89 -15.77 -20.77 15.63
CA ARG A 89 -17.23 -20.63 15.83
C ARG A 89 -18.08 -21.55 14.93
N LEU A 90 -17.52 -22.05 13.83
CA LEU A 90 -18.15 -23.04 12.95
C LEU A 90 -17.92 -24.49 13.39
N ALA A 91 -17.23 -24.75 14.50
CA ALA A 91 -16.91 -26.11 14.94
C ALA A 91 -18.13 -26.97 15.25
N ALA A 92 -19.29 -26.35 15.52
CA ALA A 92 -20.55 -27.06 15.72
C ALA A 92 -21.17 -27.62 14.42
N VAL A 93 -20.75 -27.12 13.26
CA VAL A 93 -21.33 -27.47 11.95
C VAL A 93 -20.31 -28.01 10.94
N LEU A 94 -19.02 -27.77 11.17
CA LEU A 94 -17.93 -28.20 10.30
C LEU A 94 -16.79 -28.80 11.11
N SER A 95 -16.28 -29.93 10.64
CA SER A 95 -15.04 -30.56 11.11
C SER A 95 -13.82 -29.63 10.92
N ALA A 96 -12.71 -29.95 11.58
CA ALA A 96 -11.48 -29.17 11.44
C ALA A 96 -10.97 -29.15 9.99
N GLU A 97 -11.10 -30.26 9.27
CA GLU A 97 -10.70 -30.38 7.87
C GLU A 97 -11.58 -29.52 6.95
N GLU A 98 -12.90 -29.54 7.17
CA GLU A 98 -13.85 -28.71 6.41
C GLU A 98 -13.64 -27.22 6.66
N ARG A 99 -13.38 -26.81 7.91
CA ARG A 99 -13.04 -25.41 8.24
C ARG A 99 -11.74 -24.96 7.57
N ALA A 100 -10.74 -25.83 7.52
CA ALA A 100 -9.49 -25.57 6.81
C ALA A 100 -9.71 -25.50 5.29
N ALA A 101 -10.53 -26.39 4.71
CA ALA A 101 -10.90 -26.36 3.30
C ALA A 101 -11.65 -25.07 2.94
N LEU A 102 -12.64 -24.68 3.76
CA LEU A 102 -13.39 -23.44 3.61
C LEU A 102 -12.47 -22.22 3.67
N THR A 103 -11.59 -22.12 4.67
CA THR A 103 -10.66 -20.99 4.79
C THR A 103 -9.74 -20.88 3.57
N ARG A 104 -9.21 -22.01 3.07
CA ARG A 104 -8.39 -22.04 1.84
C ARG A 104 -9.18 -21.56 0.62
N ARG A 105 -10.44 -22.00 0.48
CA ARG A 105 -11.33 -21.61 -0.60
C ARG A 105 -11.63 -20.11 -0.58
N LEU A 106 -11.99 -19.58 0.59
CA LEU A 106 -12.28 -18.14 0.75
C LEU A 106 -11.03 -17.31 0.47
N LEU A 107 -9.86 -17.72 0.97
CA LEU A 107 -8.60 -17.04 0.67
C LEU A 107 -8.33 -16.97 -0.83
N ARG A 108 -8.40 -18.11 -1.55
CA ARG A 108 -8.20 -18.12 -3.01
C ARG A 108 -9.18 -17.20 -3.72
N ARG A 109 -10.44 -17.17 -3.29
CA ARG A 109 -11.45 -16.26 -3.83
C ARG A 109 -11.09 -14.80 -3.58
N THR A 110 -10.78 -14.42 -2.34
CA THR A 110 -10.38 -13.05 -2.00
C THR A 110 -9.17 -12.61 -2.81
N LEU A 111 -8.14 -13.46 -2.95
CA LEU A 111 -6.97 -13.16 -3.77
C LEU A 111 -7.30 -13.04 -5.26
N GLY A 112 -8.16 -13.92 -5.78
CA GLY A 112 -8.63 -13.84 -7.17
C GLY A 112 -9.41 -12.56 -7.46
N VAL A 113 -10.24 -12.10 -6.52
CA VAL A 113 -10.96 -10.82 -6.64
C VAL A 113 -9.99 -9.64 -6.58
N LEU A 114 -9.08 -9.62 -5.60
CA LEU A 114 -8.07 -8.57 -5.46
C LEU A 114 -7.15 -8.48 -6.69
N GLY A 115 -6.76 -9.61 -7.27
CA GLY A 115 -5.92 -9.66 -8.46
C GLY A 115 -6.61 -9.17 -9.74
N GLN A 116 -7.94 -9.15 -9.77
CA GLN A 116 -8.73 -8.61 -10.88
C GLN A 116 -9.15 -7.15 -10.65
N ALA A 117 -9.02 -6.64 -9.42
CA ALA A 117 -9.53 -5.33 -9.08
C ALA A 117 -8.61 -4.22 -9.60
N PRO A 118 -9.14 -3.26 -10.37
CA PRO A 118 -8.36 -2.11 -10.80
C PRO A 118 -7.92 -1.28 -9.59
N GLY A 119 -6.70 -0.75 -9.64
CA GLY A 119 -6.12 0.08 -8.57
C GLY A 119 -5.38 -0.69 -7.47
N VAL A 120 -5.48 -2.02 -7.42
CA VAL A 120 -4.66 -2.86 -6.53
C VAL A 120 -3.29 -3.08 -7.18
N ALA A 121 -2.26 -2.45 -6.62
CA ALA A 121 -0.89 -2.55 -7.12
C ALA A 121 -0.15 -3.79 -6.62
N GLY A 122 -0.61 -4.38 -5.52
CA GLY A 122 0.01 -5.54 -4.90
C GLY A 122 -0.80 -6.05 -3.73
N ILE A 123 -0.56 -7.31 -3.37
CA ILE A 123 -1.29 -7.99 -2.29
C ILE A 123 -0.27 -8.61 -1.33
N PHE A 124 -0.39 -8.28 -0.06
CA PHE A 124 0.28 -8.98 1.04
C PHE A 124 -0.69 -9.93 1.71
N VAL A 125 -0.27 -11.18 1.89
CA VAL A 125 -0.95 -12.14 2.77
C VAL A 125 -0.11 -12.32 4.01
N VAL A 126 -0.66 -11.97 5.17
CA VAL A 126 0.07 -12.03 6.44
C VAL A 126 -0.42 -13.24 7.24
N SER A 127 0.45 -14.22 7.43
CA SER A 127 0.12 -15.44 8.16
C SER A 127 1.37 -16.13 8.74
N ARG A 128 1.16 -17.00 9.72
CA ARG A 128 2.18 -17.96 10.20
C ARG A 128 2.05 -19.34 9.56
N ASP A 129 0.91 -19.62 8.96
CA ASP A 129 0.60 -20.92 8.40
C ASP A 129 1.29 -21.07 7.05
N THR A 130 2.18 -22.07 6.95
CA THR A 130 2.94 -22.32 5.73
C THR A 130 2.04 -22.66 4.55
N ALA A 131 0.93 -23.37 4.77
CA ALA A 131 -0.03 -23.66 3.70
C ALA A 131 -0.71 -22.38 3.19
N VAL A 132 -1.02 -21.42 4.08
CA VAL A 132 -1.53 -20.11 3.68
C VAL A 132 -0.51 -19.33 2.86
N THR A 133 0.76 -19.33 3.27
CA THR A 133 1.82 -18.63 2.52
C THR A 133 2.06 -19.25 1.14
N GLN A 134 1.94 -20.57 1.00
CA GLN A 134 2.02 -21.27 -0.28
C GLN A 134 0.85 -20.91 -1.20
N ILE A 135 -0.38 -20.85 -0.65
CA ILE A 135 -1.56 -20.40 -1.42
C ILE A 135 -1.38 -18.95 -1.87
N ALA A 136 -0.89 -18.07 -1.00
CA ALA A 136 -0.63 -16.69 -1.35
C ALA A 136 0.33 -16.56 -2.54
N ALA A 137 1.48 -17.24 -2.47
CA ALA A 137 2.47 -17.24 -3.54
C ALA A 137 1.90 -17.81 -4.85
N ALA A 138 1.16 -18.91 -4.78
CA ALA A 138 0.52 -19.53 -5.95
C ALA A 138 -0.54 -18.63 -6.61
N CYS A 139 -1.14 -17.71 -5.86
CA CYS A 139 -2.09 -16.73 -6.36
C CYS A 139 -1.44 -15.37 -6.73
N GLY A 140 -0.12 -15.27 -6.74
CA GLY A 140 0.61 -14.04 -7.09
C GLY A 140 0.67 -12.99 -5.97
N ALA A 141 0.24 -13.33 -4.76
CA ALA A 141 0.36 -12.47 -3.59
C ALA A 141 1.71 -12.68 -2.88
N ILE A 142 2.17 -11.65 -2.17
CA ILE A 142 3.44 -11.68 -1.43
C ILE A 142 3.17 -12.16 0.01
N PRO A 143 3.68 -13.34 0.41
CA PRO A 143 3.51 -13.82 1.78
C PRO A 143 4.40 -13.02 2.76
N LEU A 144 3.83 -12.64 3.90
CA LEU A 144 4.54 -12.04 5.02
C LEU A 144 4.38 -12.90 6.27
N ALA A 145 5.50 -13.32 6.85
CA ALA A 145 5.51 -14.08 8.09
C ALA A 145 5.26 -13.19 9.30
N GLU A 146 4.23 -13.49 10.07
CA GLU A 146 3.91 -12.79 11.33
C GLU A 146 4.77 -13.33 12.50
N LYS A 147 5.45 -12.46 13.26
CA LYS A 147 6.18 -12.87 14.48
C LYS A 147 5.22 -13.43 15.53
N ALA A 148 5.58 -14.50 16.26
CA ALA A 148 4.76 -15.13 17.30
C ALA A 148 4.11 -14.14 18.30
N GLY A 149 2.83 -14.35 18.62
CA GLY A 149 2.07 -13.57 19.61
C GLY A 149 1.51 -12.20 19.17
N ALA A 150 1.76 -11.73 17.94
CA ALA A 150 1.35 -10.38 17.52
C ALA A 150 -0.17 -10.24 17.25
N GLY A 151 -0.86 -11.33 16.90
CA GLY A 151 -2.29 -11.38 16.66
C GLY A 151 -2.72 -10.62 15.40
N LEU A 152 -4.03 -10.55 15.16
CA LEU A 152 -4.62 -9.91 13.97
C LEU A 152 -4.12 -8.47 13.76
N ASN A 153 -4.13 -7.64 14.81
CA ASN A 153 -3.67 -6.26 14.73
C ASN A 153 -2.15 -6.16 14.49
N GLY A 154 -1.37 -7.13 14.97
CA GLY A 154 0.07 -7.23 14.67
C GLY A 154 0.33 -7.55 13.19
N ALA A 155 -0.40 -8.53 12.65
CA ALA A 155 -0.33 -8.90 11.24
C ALA A 155 -0.67 -7.72 10.32
N ILE A 156 -1.73 -6.97 10.64
CA ILE A 156 -2.13 -5.79 9.87
C ILE A 156 -1.06 -4.70 9.92
N ARG A 157 -0.53 -4.37 11.11
CA ARG A 157 0.54 -3.37 11.27
C ARG A 157 1.80 -3.74 10.48
N LEU A 158 2.17 -5.02 10.45
CA LEU A 158 3.28 -5.50 9.62
C LEU A 158 3.02 -5.23 8.13
N GLY A 159 1.82 -5.56 7.63
CA GLY A 159 1.44 -5.28 6.24
C GLY A 159 1.48 -3.79 5.92
N LEU A 160 0.94 -2.93 6.81
CA LEU A 160 0.94 -1.48 6.64
C LEU A 160 2.36 -0.92 6.58
N GLN A 161 3.24 -1.36 7.47
CA GLN A 161 4.64 -0.94 7.48
C GLN A 161 5.34 -1.35 6.18
N LYS A 162 5.12 -2.58 5.70
CA LYS A 162 5.72 -3.06 4.44
C LYS A 162 5.21 -2.29 3.23
N ALA A 163 3.91 -2.02 3.15
CA ALA A 163 3.32 -1.20 2.09
C ALA A 163 3.91 0.22 2.09
N ALA A 164 4.03 0.85 3.26
CA ALA A 164 4.63 2.18 3.39
C ALA A 164 6.10 2.21 2.94
N VAL A 165 6.90 1.20 3.30
CA VAL A 165 8.30 1.07 2.85
C VAL A 165 8.41 0.92 1.34
N LEU A 166 7.43 0.29 0.68
CA LEU A 166 7.37 0.20 -0.79
C LEU A 166 6.87 1.48 -1.48
N GLY A 167 6.53 2.52 -0.72
CA GLY A 167 6.02 3.78 -1.26
C GLY A 167 4.56 3.71 -1.72
N ALA A 168 3.78 2.75 -1.21
CA ALA A 168 2.35 2.68 -1.45
C ALA A 168 1.64 3.98 -1.03
N SER A 169 0.70 4.46 -1.83
CA SER A 169 -0.10 5.64 -1.52
C SER A 169 -1.29 5.31 -0.60
N GLN A 170 -1.76 4.07 -0.65
CA GLN A 170 -2.92 3.59 0.09
C GLN A 170 -2.71 2.14 0.52
N ALA A 171 -3.37 1.75 1.60
CA ALA A 171 -3.48 0.35 2.00
C ALA A 171 -4.94 -0.04 2.21
N LEU A 172 -5.32 -1.20 1.71
CA LEU A 172 -6.63 -1.82 1.93
C LEU A 172 -6.46 -3.03 2.85
N ILE A 173 -6.98 -2.95 4.06
CA ILE A 173 -7.10 -4.10 4.95
C ILE A 173 -8.39 -4.84 4.63
N LEU A 174 -8.27 -6.10 4.23
CA LEU A 174 -9.38 -6.94 3.79
C LEU A 174 -9.21 -8.37 4.31
N PRO A 175 -9.91 -8.76 5.39
CA PRO A 175 -9.95 -10.14 5.87
C PRO A 175 -10.46 -11.12 4.80
N SER A 176 -10.05 -12.39 4.91
CA SER A 176 -10.36 -13.43 3.92
C SER A 176 -11.66 -14.19 4.20
N ASP A 177 -12.57 -13.65 5.01
CA ASP A 177 -13.81 -14.30 5.45
C ASP A 177 -15.08 -13.75 4.80
N LEU A 178 -14.91 -12.98 3.71
CA LEU A 178 -15.98 -12.38 2.92
C LEU A 178 -16.31 -13.24 1.69
N PRO A 179 -17.21 -14.25 1.78
CA PRO A 179 -17.45 -15.18 0.69
C PRO A 179 -18.08 -14.52 -0.54
N PHE A 180 -18.79 -13.41 -0.38
CA PHE A 180 -19.50 -12.76 -1.48
C PHE A 180 -18.77 -11.55 -2.05
N LEU A 181 -17.56 -11.24 -1.56
CA LEU A 181 -16.72 -10.15 -2.06
C LEU A 181 -16.67 -10.15 -3.59
N ARG A 182 -16.86 -8.97 -4.18
CA ARG A 182 -16.81 -8.76 -5.63
C ARG A 182 -15.72 -7.77 -6.02
N VAL A 183 -15.41 -7.74 -7.32
CA VAL A 183 -14.38 -6.84 -7.87
C VAL A 183 -14.81 -5.38 -7.70
N GLU A 184 -16.11 -5.10 -7.85
CA GLU A 184 -16.68 -3.76 -7.73
C GLU A 184 -16.51 -3.20 -6.31
N ASP A 185 -16.63 -4.06 -5.28
CA ASP A 185 -16.42 -3.68 -3.88
C ASP A 185 -15.01 -3.13 -3.65
N VAL A 186 -14.01 -3.76 -4.28
CA VAL A 186 -12.60 -3.36 -4.18
C VAL A 186 -12.33 -2.15 -5.08
N ALA A 187 -12.91 -2.12 -6.29
CA ALA A 187 -12.74 -1.03 -7.24
C ALA A 187 -13.23 0.31 -6.66
N VAL A 188 -14.38 0.33 -5.98
CA VAL A 188 -14.89 1.53 -5.30
C VAL A 188 -13.92 2.05 -4.23
N MET A 189 -13.17 1.16 -3.57
CA MET A 189 -12.14 1.58 -2.61
C MET A 189 -10.87 2.10 -3.29
N GLY A 190 -10.57 1.63 -4.50
CA GLY A 190 -9.42 2.06 -5.30
C GLY A 190 -9.63 3.37 -6.07
N ASP A 191 -10.86 3.64 -6.50
CA ASP A 191 -11.21 4.80 -7.36
C ASP A 191 -11.10 6.14 -6.62
N ILE A 192 -11.18 6.10 -5.30
CA ILE A 192 -11.15 7.29 -4.46
C ILE A 192 -9.70 7.75 -4.29
N SER A 193 -9.26 8.64 -5.19
CA SER A 193 -8.00 9.40 -5.12
C SER A 193 -7.98 10.42 -3.97
N SER A 194 -8.86 10.28 -2.98
CA SER A 194 -8.95 11.11 -1.78
C SER A 194 -8.05 10.55 -0.68
N PRO A 195 -7.44 11.39 0.17
CA PRO A 195 -6.79 10.96 1.41
C PRO A 195 -7.79 10.46 2.47
N ALA A 196 -9.07 10.28 2.13
CA ALA A 196 -10.09 9.82 3.06
C ALA A 196 -9.85 8.39 3.57
N ILE A 197 -10.25 8.13 4.80
CA ILE A 197 -10.34 6.79 5.35
C ILE A 197 -11.68 6.18 4.89
N LEU A 198 -11.63 4.99 4.31
CA LEU A 198 -12.83 4.25 3.95
C LEU A 198 -13.04 3.06 4.87
N ILE A 199 -14.26 2.91 5.35
CA ILE A 199 -14.61 1.86 6.31
C ILE A 199 -15.89 1.18 5.86
N ALA A 200 -15.84 -0.15 5.72
CA ALA A 200 -17.02 -0.99 5.55
C ALA A 200 -17.27 -1.78 6.84
N SER A 201 -18.50 -1.74 7.35
CA SER A 201 -18.88 -2.51 8.52
C SER A 201 -19.33 -3.94 8.16
N ASP A 202 -19.49 -4.78 9.17
CA ASP A 202 -20.35 -5.97 9.13
C ASP A 202 -21.84 -5.58 9.06
N ARG A 203 -22.73 -6.57 8.92
CA ARG A 203 -24.19 -6.36 8.96
C ARG A 203 -24.70 -5.72 10.25
N SER A 204 -24.07 -6.03 11.39
CA SER A 204 -24.45 -5.48 12.69
C SER A 204 -23.94 -4.07 12.97
N GLY A 205 -23.07 -3.52 12.14
CA GLY A 205 -22.42 -2.21 12.40
C GLY A 205 -21.44 -2.23 13.58
N THR A 206 -20.93 -3.40 13.98
CA THR A 206 -20.02 -3.57 15.13
C THR A 206 -18.62 -3.96 14.70
N GLY A 207 -18.50 -4.79 13.68
CA GLY A 207 -17.26 -5.26 13.07
C GLY A 207 -16.84 -4.41 11.86
N THR A 208 -15.55 -4.39 11.56
CA THR A 208 -15.02 -3.78 10.32
C THR A 208 -14.62 -4.89 9.34
N ASN A 209 -15.24 -4.90 8.17
CA ASN A 209 -14.98 -5.91 7.14
C ASN A 209 -14.02 -5.40 6.06
N ALA A 210 -13.90 -4.09 5.89
CA ALA A 210 -12.84 -3.49 5.08
C ALA A 210 -12.42 -2.14 5.64
N LEU A 211 -11.13 -1.83 5.55
CA LEU A 211 -10.59 -0.55 5.99
C LEU A 211 -9.52 -0.10 4.99
N ARG A 212 -9.73 1.03 4.32
CA ARG A 212 -8.73 1.65 3.45
C ARG A 212 -8.14 2.89 4.10
N LEU A 213 -6.81 2.95 4.14
CA LEU A 213 -6.06 4.03 4.78
C LEU A 213 -5.12 4.70 3.77
N PRO A 214 -4.99 6.04 3.79
CA PRO A 214 -3.88 6.72 3.13
C PRO A 214 -2.56 6.31 3.78
N LEU A 215 -1.49 6.21 2.98
CA LEU A 215 -0.14 5.92 3.46
C LEU A 215 0.83 7.08 3.18
N PRO A 216 1.80 7.35 4.09
CA PRO A 216 1.94 6.74 5.41
C PRO A 216 0.79 7.14 6.36
N THR A 217 0.54 6.32 7.39
CA THR A 217 -0.58 6.52 8.32
C THR A 217 -0.14 6.47 9.77
N GLU A 218 -0.72 7.34 10.61
CA GLU A 218 -0.68 7.26 12.07
C GLU A 218 -1.91 6.54 12.65
N PHE A 219 -2.78 6.00 11.79
CA PHE A 219 -4.03 5.36 12.19
C PHE A 219 -3.77 4.11 13.04
N TRP A 220 -4.31 4.11 14.25
CA TRP A 220 -4.23 2.98 15.16
C TRP A 220 -5.34 1.95 14.89
N VAL A 221 -4.96 0.85 14.23
CA VAL A 221 -5.86 -0.25 13.87
C VAL A 221 -6.24 -1.08 15.10
N GLN A 222 -7.53 -1.33 15.29
CA GLN A 222 -8.12 -2.00 16.46
C GLN A 222 -9.23 -3.00 16.09
N TYR A 223 -8.88 -4.03 15.31
CA TYR A 223 -9.78 -5.16 15.05
C TYR A 223 -10.07 -5.97 16.31
N GLY A 224 -11.27 -6.55 16.34
CA GLY A 224 -11.84 -7.27 17.46
C GLY A 224 -13.27 -6.81 17.73
N ARG A 225 -13.76 -7.06 18.94
CA ARG A 225 -15.10 -6.65 19.37
C ARG A 225 -15.26 -5.13 19.25
N ASN A 226 -16.36 -4.69 18.63
CA ASN A 226 -16.69 -3.29 18.39
C ASN A 226 -15.58 -2.54 17.61
N SER A 227 -14.98 -3.19 16.62
CA SER A 227 -13.90 -2.59 15.82
C SER A 227 -14.39 -1.42 14.95
N TYR A 228 -15.60 -1.47 14.41
CA TYR A 228 -16.16 -0.39 13.60
C TYR A 228 -16.25 0.96 14.33
N PRO A 229 -16.91 1.07 15.49
CA PRO A 229 -16.95 2.33 16.23
C PRO A 229 -15.56 2.78 16.71
N LYS A 230 -14.64 1.85 17.02
CA LYS A 230 -13.24 2.18 17.36
C LYS A 230 -12.50 2.82 16.18
N HIS A 231 -12.66 2.25 14.98
CA HIS A 231 -12.04 2.80 13.77
C HIS A 231 -12.64 4.15 13.39
N LEU A 232 -13.95 4.35 13.55
CA LEU A 232 -14.57 5.67 13.36
C LEU A 232 -14.03 6.71 14.36
N ALA A 233 -13.89 6.35 15.63
CA ALA A 233 -13.32 7.24 16.64
C ALA A 233 -11.86 7.61 16.31
N GLU A 234 -11.08 6.63 15.84
CA GLU A 234 -9.69 6.86 15.45
C GLU A 234 -9.57 7.76 14.21
N ALA A 235 -10.42 7.55 13.21
CA ALA A 235 -10.45 8.41 12.02
C ALA A 235 -10.79 9.87 12.38
N ARG A 236 -11.73 10.06 13.32
CA ARG A 236 -12.07 11.39 13.86
C ARG A 236 -10.91 11.99 14.63
N ARG A 237 -10.20 11.20 15.43
CA ARG A 237 -9.00 11.65 16.18
C ARG A 237 -7.94 12.25 15.25
N LEU A 238 -7.78 11.67 14.06
CA LEU A 238 -6.84 12.14 13.03
C LEU A 238 -7.37 13.30 12.17
N ASN A 239 -8.60 13.79 12.41
CA ASN A 239 -9.26 14.80 11.56
C ASN A 239 -9.27 14.42 10.07
N SER A 240 -9.27 13.12 9.75
CA SER A 240 -9.26 12.63 8.37
C SER A 240 -10.69 12.56 7.84
N PRO A 241 -10.95 12.90 6.56
CA PRO A 241 -12.24 12.65 5.94
C PRO A 241 -12.60 11.17 6.00
N ILE A 242 -13.87 10.85 6.28
CA ILE A 242 -14.33 9.47 6.46
C ILE A 242 -15.43 9.20 5.44
N HIS A 243 -15.31 8.10 4.70
CA HIS A 243 -16.40 7.57 3.88
C HIS A 243 -16.75 6.16 4.34
N THR A 244 -18.03 5.97 4.68
CA THR A 244 -18.56 4.65 5.01
C THR A 244 -19.02 3.96 3.74
N ILE A 245 -18.51 2.76 3.47
CA ILE A 245 -18.93 1.95 2.33
C ILE A 245 -20.02 0.98 2.78
N THR A 246 -21.16 1.07 2.12
CA THR A 246 -22.29 0.16 2.30
C THR A 246 -22.36 -0.76 1.10
N SER A 247 -22.03 -2.03 1.29
CA SER A 247 -22.20 -3.07 0.27
C SER A 247 -22.67 -4.36 0.93
N PRO A 248 -23.78 -4.97 0.47
CA PRO A 248 -24.28 -6.22 1.03
C PRO A 248 -23.26 -7.36 1.00
N THR A 249 -22.36 -7.37 0.02
CA THR A 249 -21.33 -8.40 -0.17
C THR A 249 -20.13 -8.20 0.76
N LEU A 250 -19.78 -6.95 1.09
CA LEU A 250 -18.77 -6.63 2.10
C LEU A 250 -19.28 -6.81 3.52
N GLN A 251 -20.59 -6.59 3.75
CA GLN A 251 -21.18 -6.69 5.08
C GLN A 251 -21.31 -8.13 5.58
N PHE A 252 -21.26 -9.12 4.68
CA PHE A 252 -21.39 -10.53 5.04
C PHE A 252 -20.04 -11.19 5.26
N ASP A 253 -19.64 -11.32 6.52
CA ASP A 253 -18.55 -12.17 6.98
C ASP A 253 -19.09 -13.55 7.41
N LEU A 254 -18.45 -14.61 6.93
CA LEU A 254 -18.85 -15.98 7.24
C LEU A 254 -18.17 -16.46 8.51
N ASP A 255 -18.82 -16.39 9.66
CA ASP A 255 -18.16 -16.66 10.93
C ASP A 255 -18.98 -17.52 11.92
N THR A 256 -20.31 -17.48 11.83
CA THR A 256 -21.21 -18.24 12.70
C THR A 256 -21.95 -19.37 11.96
N PRO A 257 -22.48 -20.38 12.68
CA PRO A 257 -23.31 -21.42 12.09
C PRO A 257 -24.57 -20.90 11.37
N GLN A 258 -25.03 -19.69 11.71
CA GLN A 258 -26.12 -19.04 10.99
C GLN A 258 -25.65 -18.54 9.63
N ASP A 259 -24.50 -17.86 9.60
CA ASP A 259 -23.88 -17.38 8.36
C ASP A 259 -23.55 -18.56 7.43
N TRP A 260 -23.12 -19.70 7.98
CA TRP A 260 -22.88 -20.92 7.19
C TRP A 260 -24.14 -21.40 6.45
N ARG A 261 -25.28 -21.46 7.16
CA ARG A 261 -26.55 -21.88 6.54
C ARG A 261 -26.99 -20.91 5.44
N GLU A 262 -26.84 -19.62 5.69
CA GLU A 262 -27.15 -18.59 4.69
C GLU A 262 -26.22 -18.69 3.47
N PHE A 263 -24.92 -18.86 3.71
CA PHE A 263 -23.92 -19.03 2.66
C PHE A 263 -24.23 -20.22 1.76
N VAL A 264 -24.49 -21.40 2.34
CA VAL A 264 -24.83 -22.60 1.56
C VAL A 264 -26.12 -22.41 0.76
N THR A 265 -27.13 -21.75 1.35
CA THR A 265 -28.40 -21.49 0.65
C THR A 265 -28.20 -20.60 -0.58
N GLN A 266 -27.40 -19.53 -0.45
CA GLN A 266 -27.12 -18.63 -1.56
C GLN A 266 -26.15 -19.25 -2.59
N GLU A 267 -25.22 -20.08 -2.15
CA GLU A 267 -24.28 -20.77 -3.04
C GLU A 267 -25.00 -21.73 -3.98
N VAL A 268 -25.96 -22.50 -3.46
CA VAL A 268 -26.80 -23.41 -4.26
C VAL A 268 -27.66 -22.65 -5.28
N GLN A 269 -28.04 -21.40 -5.00
CA GLN A 269 -28.80 -20.56 -5.93
C GLN A 269 -27.93 -19.94 -7.04
N LEU A 270 -26.61 -19.94 -6.88
CA LEU A 270 -25.65 -19.40 -7.85
C LEU A 270 -25.07 -20.48 -8.79
N LEU A 271 -25.43 -21.75 -8.57
CA LEU A 271 -25.12 -22.91 -9.41
C LEU A 271 -26.33 -23.29 -10.27
#